data_AF-A0A662M9P0-F1
#
_entry.id   AF-A0A662M9P0-F1
#
_cell.length_a   1.000
_cell.length_b   1.000
_cell.length_c   1.000
_cell.angle_alpha   90.00
_cell.angle_beta   90.00
_cell.angle_gamma   90.00
#
_symmetry.space_group_name_H-M   'P 1'
#
loop_
_entity.id
_entity.type
_entity.pdbx_description
1 polymer ?
#
loop_
_entity_poly.entity_id
_entity_poly.type
_entity_poly.pdbx_seq_one_letter_code
_entity_poly.pdbx_strand_id
1 'polypeptide(L)'
;GSLIVRGSTLRSCLDPNNALFSIYIENGSFEMVNSRMERSGTLQSHLPDISIIDSTIPGVITLSGDLTLERCRIEGLGASALDGGDLTVKDSSFHSNLSYSQNIAALSDQGGNISLENVSIDGTYGGGVFVLDSTVNMSGIVIDLPGGLYGLKMEDVKVSRIDGIRINGTYGGMDLKDVLGESILSDIRISGSSYGLLIDGIGAVLIRDALIRGPSHGIISSSAISLNRTIIKDVEVGLLLQGGFVISEMDADIINFTRWGVEVESWAPPDVNGIVFQRGGGAISDTALWGRIHVKVRGPDGLDVDGAELHLKSNLEMEESISSGEVGVVWAFMDHDGTIHGVNYTLHGKWGNAERTLNFTPVKDMDVELVLPLTDVRIEDLSFVDGEAIVRIGAEGSEAKEVVVTIYLDGSYRFNRKENLATGEEKVLRLPVGNMDAGTHILKCEVSSRDEYSGNNRALMENNILEITIEKEEDRGADLEVLGILVVAAALLSIGLVLLLRRKD
;
A
#
# COMPACT_ATOMS: atom_id res chain seq x y z
N GLY A 1 -43.98 -24.79 5.71
CA GLY A 1 -45.09 -24.42 6.60
C GLY A 1 -44.51 -23.99 7.94
N SER A 2 -45.29 -23.36 8.82
CA SER A 2 -44.74 -22.83 10.07
C SER A 2 -44.33 -23.92 11.06
N LEU A 3 -43.22 -23.70 11.75
CA LEU A 3 -42.71 -24.56 12.81
C LEU A 3 -42.66 -23.78 14.12
N ILE A 4 -43.29 -24.34 15.16
CA ILE A 4 -43.34 -23.76 16.51
C ILE A 4 -42.71 -24.75 17.49
N VAL A 5 -41.66 -24.32 18.19
CA VAL A 5 -40.92 -25.11 19.18
C VAL A 5 -41.05 -24.45 20.54
N ARG A 6 -41.66 -25.12 21.52
CA ARG A 6 -41.90 -24.56 22.86
C ARG A 6 -41.46 -25.53 23.95
N GLY A 7 -40.75 -25.02 24.97
CA GLY A 7 -40.38 -25.82 26.14
C GLY A 7 -39.53 -27.05 25.82
N SER A 8 -38.78 -27.04 24.71
CA SER A 8 -38.20 -28.24 24.10
C SER A 8 -36.68 -28.18 24.02
N THR A 9 -36.04 -29.35 23.96
CA THR A 9 -34.61 -29.47 23.66
C THR A 9 -34.41 -30.22 22.35
N LEU A 10 -33.83 -29.55 21.36
CA LEU A 10 -33.42 -30.14 20.08
C LEU A 10 -31.95 -30.56 20.20
N ARG A 11 -31.66 -31.83 19.94
CA ARG A 11 -30.31 -32.40 20.14
C ARG A 11 -29.78 -33.07 18.89
N SER A 12 -28.48 -32.88 18.62
CA SER A 12 -27.76 -33.57 17.54
C SER A 12 -28.40 -33.34 16.16
N CYS A 13 -28.92 -32.14 15.95
CA CYS A 13 -29.44 -31.72 14.66
C CYS A 13 -28.26 -31.13 13.87
N LEU A 14 -27.58 -31.94 13.08
CA LEU A 14 -26.50 -31.50 12.18
C LEU A 14 -26.77 -32.08 10.80
N ASP A 15 -26.64 -31.25 9.77
CA ASP A 15 -26.64 -31.75 8.40
C ASP A 15 -25.36 -32.59 8.19
N PRO A 16 -25.45 -33.89 7.88
CA PRO A 16 -24.29 -34.74 7.66
C PRO A 16 -23.45 -34.32 6.45
N ASN A 17 -24.03 -33.55 5.52
CA ASN A 17 -23.31 -33.01 4.35
C ASN A 17 -22.72 -31.63 4.64
N ASN A 18 -23.21 -30.94 5.68
CA ASN A 18 -22.79 -29.60 6.05
C ASN A 18 -22.77 -29.46 7.58
N ALA A 19 -21.58 -29.62 8.17
CA ALA A 19 -21.37 -29.61 9.62
C ALA A 19 -21.68 -28.25 10.31
N LEU A 20 -22.17 -27.25 9.57
CA LEU A 20 -22.52 -25.93 10.07
C LEU A 20 -24.02 -25.77 10.38
N PHE A 21 -24.92 -26.44 9.66
CA PHE A 21 -26.36 -26.18 9.74
C PHE A 21 -27.14 -27.34 10.33
N SER A 22 -28.33 -27.03 10.85
CA SER A 22 -29.21 -28.02 11.51
C SER A 22 -30.62 -28.04 10.96
N ILE A 23 -31.22 -26.87 10.82
CA ILE A 23 -32.62 -26.68 10.51
C ILE A 23 -32.69 -25.68 9.36
N TYR A 24 -33.29 -26.13 8.27
CA TYR A 24 -33.58 -25.34 7.08
C TYR A 24 -35.07 -25.04 7.04
N ILE A 25 -35.41 -23.76 6.95
CA ILE A 25 -36.79 -23.32 6.90
C ILE A 25 -37.05 -22.59 5.58
N GLU A 26 -37.66 -23.33 4.66
CA GLU A 26 -37.83 -22.91 3.26
C GLU A 26 -39.11 -22.11 3.02
N ASN A 27 -40.20 -22.40 3.76
CA ASN A 27 -41.49 -21.67 3.65
C ASN A 27 -42.22 -21.59 5.00
N GLY A 28 -42.90 -20.49 5.32
CA GLY A 28 -43.71 -20.30 6.54
C GLY A 28 -43.11 -19.30 7.54
N SER A 29 -43.23 -19.59 8.85
CA SER A 29 -42.62 -18.84 9.95
C SER A 29 -41.96 -19.78 10.95
N PHE A 30 -41.00 -19.27 11.73
CA PHE A 30 -40.36 -20.01 12.81
C PHE A 30 -40.50 -19.29 14.14
N GLU A 31 -41.05 -20.00 15.13
CA GLU A 31 -41.15 -19.52 16.50
C GLU A 31 -40.47 -20.53 17.44
N MET A 32 -39.53 -20.06 18.24
CA MET A 32 -38.90 -20.87 19.29
C MET A 32 -38.95 -20.14 20.63
N VAL A 33 -39.60 -20.75 21.62
CA VAL A 33 -39.80 -20.13 22.95
C VAL A 33 -39.37 -21.08 24.05
N ASN A 34 -38.62 -20.57 25.03
CA ASN A 34 -38.19 -21.33 26.21
C ASN A 34 -37.59 -22.70 25.83
N SER A 35 -36.68 -22.70 24.87
CA SER A 35 -36.18 -23.93 24.24
C SER A 35 -34.66 -23.88 24.08
N ARG A 36 -34.05 -25.03 23.80
CA ARG A 36 -32.60 -25.16 23.67
C ARG A 36 -32.19 -26.04 22.51
N MET A 37 -31.15 -25.65 21.78
CA MET A 37 -30.45 -26.49 20.81
C MET A 37 -29.09 -26.92 21.39
N GLU A 38 -28.83 -28.23 21.47
CA GLU A 38 -27.56 -28.76 21.97
C GLU A 38 -26.88 -29.66 20.94
N ARG A 39 -25.58 -29.46 20.72
CA ARG A 39 -24.79 -30.22 19.71
C ARG A 39 -25.45 -30.19 18.33
N SER A 40 -26.04 -29.05 17.99
CA SER A 40 -26.72 -28.81 16.73
C SER A 40 -25.98 -27.73 15.95
N GLY A 41 -26.18 -27.69 14.65
CA GLY A 41 -25.73 -26.59 13.79
C GLY A 41 -26.65 -25.37 13.85
N THR A 42 -26.27 -24.33 13.12
CA THR A 42 -27.00 -23.08 12.91
C THR A 42 -28.34 -23.29 12.22
N LEU A 43 -29.33 -22.46 12.56
CA LEU A 43 -30.59 -22.37 11.85
C LEU A 43 -30.42 -21.49 10.61
N GLN A 44 -30.92 -21.94 9.46
CA GLN A 44 -30.98 -21.15 8.24
C GLN A 44 -32.43 -21.02 7.76
N SER A 45 -32.80 -19.80 7.40
CA SER A 45 -34.15 -19.47 6.93
C SER A 45 -34.11 -18.65 5.65
N HIS A 46 -35.11 -18.86 4.80
CA HIS A 46 -35.40 -18.05 3.62
C HIS A 46 -36.77 -17.36 3.77
N LEU A 47 -37.13 -16.90 4.99
CA LEU A 47 -38.52 -16.59 5.38
C LEU A 47 -38.72 -15.23 6.00
N PRO A 48 -39.91 -14.62 5.79
CA PRO A 48 -40.20 -13.28 6.25
C PRO A 48 -40.08 -13.06 7.76
N ASP A 49 -40.34 -14.05 8.63
CA ASP A 49 -40.32 -13.83 10.09
C ASP A 49 -39.73 -15.01 10.88
N ILE A 50 -38.69 -14.73 11.67
CA ILE A 50 -38.11 -15.60 12.69
C ILE A 50 -38.23 -14.91 14.06
N SER A 51 -38.81 -15.63 15.04
CA SER A 51 -38.86 -15.16 16.43
C SER A 51 -38.32 -16.22 17.37
N ILE A 52 -37.29 -15.87 18.14
CA ILE A 52 -36.67 -16.74 19.13
C ILE A 52 -36.61 -15.99 20.45
N ILE A 53 -37.21 -16.59 21.49
CA ILE A 53 -37.45 -15.95 22.78
C ILE A 53 -37.04 -16.91 23.90
N ASP A 54 -36.34 -16.39 24.91
CA ASP A 54 -35.95 -17.13 26.13
C ASP A 54 -35.24 -18.46 25.81
N SER A 55 -34.37 -18.47 24.80
CA SER A 55 -33.84 -19.70 24.22
C SER A 55 -32.32 -19.69 24.06
N THR A 56 -31.72 -20.88 23.96
CA THR A 56 -30.29 -21.05 23.65
C THR A 56 -30.11 -21.75 22.32
N ILE A 57 -29.38 -21.13 21.39
CA ILE A 57 -29.13 -21.68 20.05
C ILE A 57 -27.66 -21.48 19.63
N PRO A 58 -27.12 -22.30 18.71
CA PRO A 58 -25.74 -22.16 18.23
C PRO A 58 -25.57 -20.96 17.27
N GLY A 59 -26.62 -20.57 16.57
CA GLY A 59 -26.63 -19.44 15.64
C GLY A 59 -27.86 -19.45 14.76
N VAL A 60 -28.12 -18.34 14.08
CA VAL A 60 -29.26 -18.17 13.18
C VAL A 60 -28.89 -17.26 12.03
N ILE A 61 -29.28 -17.63 10.81
CA ILE A 61 -29.14 -16.80 9.62
C ILE A 61 -30.49 -16.75 8.94
N THR A 62 -30.98 -15.54 8.70
CA THR A 62 -32.10 -15.31 7.80
C THR A 62 -31.58 -14.68 6.50
N LEU A 63 -31.89 -15.33 5.37
CA LEU A 63 -31.50 -14.88 4.03
C LEU A 63 -32.50 -13.93 3.39
N SER A 64 -33.65 -13.78 4.01
CA SER A 64 -34.70 -12.83 3.67
C SER A 64 -35.64 -12.78 4.87
N GLY A 65 -36.12 -11.60 5.26
CA GLY A 65 -37.09 -11.45 6.37
C GLY A 65 -36.51 -11.14 7.74
N ASP A 66 -37.40 -10.77 8.64
CA ASP A 66 -37.12 -10.23 9.96
C ASP A 66 -36.66 -11.31 10.94
N LEU A 67 -35.64 -10.99 11.72
CA LEU A 67 -35.10 -11.81 12.78
C LEU A 67 -35.23 -11.10 14.13
N THR A 68 -36.05 -11.67 15.01
CA THR A 68 -36.22 -11.21 16.38
C THR A 68 -35.61 -12.20 17.37
N LEU A 69 -34.67 -11.71 18.19
CA LEU A 69 -34.06 -12.43 19.31
C LEU A 69 -34.32 -11.68 20.62
N GLU A 70 -35.00 -12.32 21.57
CA GLU A 70 -35.29 -11.70 22.87
C GLU A 70 -34.89 -12.64 24.01
N ARG A 71 -34.10 -12.14 24.97
CA ARG A 71 -33.60 -12.92 26.12
C ARG A 71 -32.90 -14.23 25.70
N CYS A 72 -32.13 -14.16 24.62
CA CYS A 72 -31.48 -15.32 24.03
C CYS A 72 -30.00 -15.44 24.42
N ARG A 73 -29.50 -16.67 24.33
CA ARG A 73 -28.07 -16.97 24.42
C ARG A 73 -27.62 -17.67 23.16
N ILE A 74 -26.69 -17.06 22.44
CA ILE A 74 -26.11 -17.60 21.21
C ILE A 74 -24.72 -18.14 21.51
N GLU A 75 -24.54 -19.45 21.37
CA GLU A 75 -23.29 -20.16 21.66
C GLU A 75 -22.68 -20.74 20.37
N GLY A 76 -22.04 -19.89 19.55
CA GLY A 76 -21.45 -20.37 18.30
C GLY A 76 -21.21 -19.30 17.23
N LEU A 77 -22.03 -19.30 16.19
CA LEU A 77 -21.80 -18.59 14.92
C LEU A 77 -22.50 -17.22 14.83
N GLY A 78 -23.18 -16.80 15.90
CA GLY A 78 -23.84 -15.50 15.94
C GLY A 78 -25.21 -15.47 15.26
N ALA A 79 -25.67 -14.28 14.90
CA ALA A 79 -26.92 -14.06 14.21
C ALA A 79 -26.77 -13.09 13.03
N SER A 80 -27.41 -13.43 11.91
CA SER A 80 -27.38 -12.59 10.70
C SER A 80 -28.76 -12.41 10.10
N ALA A 81 -29.10 -11.18 9.74
CA ALA A 81 -30.18 -10.86 8.81
C ALA A 81 -29.60 -10.31 7.52
N LEU A 82 -29.95 -10.93 6.40
CA LEU A 82 -29.45 -10.59 5.07
C LEU A 82 -30.63 -10.27 4.14
N ASP A 83 -30.32 -9.58 3.05
CA ASP A 83 -31.27 -9.25 1.95
C ASP A 83 -32.49 -8.43 2.41
N GLY A 84 -32.27 -7.45 3.28
CA GLY A 84 -33.24 -6.41 3.61
C GLY A 84 -34.28 -6.73 4.67
N GLY A 85 -34.10 -7.80 5.46
CA GLY A 85 -34.90 -8.07 6.65
C GLY A 85 -34.44 -7.28 7.88
N ASP A 86 -35.35 -7.02 8.83
CA ASP A 86 -35.01 -6.31 10.08
C ASP A 86 -34.36 -7.24 11.11
N LEU A 87 -33.27 -6.79 11.74
CA LEU A 87 -32.62 -7.48 12.85
C LEU A 87 -32.94 -6.80 14.19
N THR A 88 -33.76 -7.46 15.01
CA THR A 88 -34.06 -7.01 16.38
C THR A 88 -33.47 -7.95 17.41
N VAL A 89 -32.60 -7.42 18.28
CA VAL A 89 -31.98 -8.20 19.37
C VAL A 89 -32.11 -7.46 20.69
N LYS A 90 -32.71 -8.11 21.68
CA LYS A 90 -32.96 -7.54 23.00
C LYS A 90 -32.53 -8.47 24.14
N ASP A 91 -31.86 -7.91 25.14
CA ASP A 91 -31.47 -8.58 26.39
C ASP A 91 -30.75 -9.93 26.14
N SER A 92 -29.88 -9.98 25.12
CA SER A 92 -29.29 -11.23 24.61
C SER A 92 -27.76 -11.24 24.70
N SER A 93 -27.20 -12.44 24.69
CA SER A 93 -25.74 -12.66 24.80
C SER A 93 -25.21 -13.55 23.67
N PHE A 94 -24.02 -13.23 23.17
CA PHE A 94 -23.34 -13.89 22.08
C PHE A 94 -21.94 -14.29 22.54
N HIS A 95 -21.68 -15.59 22.58
CA HIS A 95 -20.38 -16.14 22.97
C HIS A 95 -19.88 -17.12 21.92
N SER A 96 -18.60 -17.04 21.57
CA SER A 96 -17.95 -18.06 20.74
C SER A 96 -16.56 -18.42 21.23
N ASN A 97 -16.24 -19.70 21.15
CA ASN A 97 -14.89 -20.24 21.30
C ASN A 97 -14.45 -21.01 20.04
N LEU A 98 -15.19 -20.85 18.93
CA LEU A 98 -14.97 -21.58 17.69
C LEU A 98 -13.87 -20.87 16.89
N SER A 99 -12.84 -21.60 16.46
CA SER A 99 -11.77 -21.03 15.63
C SER A 99 -12.29 -20.40 14.34
N TYR A 100 -13.37 -20.94 13.75
CA TYR A 100 -13.98 -20.37 12.54
C TYR A 100 -14.65 -19.00 12.79
N SER A 101 -15.07 -18.69 14.01
CA SER A 101 -15.71 -17.41 14.33
C SER A 101 -14.78 -16.20 14.16
N GLN A 102 -13.46 -16.43 14.11
CA GLN A 102 -12.44 -15.40 13.92
C GLN A 102 -12.57 -14.65 12.59
N ASN A 103 -13.36 -15.17 11.64
CA ASN A 103 -13.58 -14.56 10.33
C ASN A 103 -15.01 -14.03 10.13
N ILE A 104 -15.84 -14.01 11.17
CA ILE A 104 -17.24 -13.55 11.08
C ILE A 104 -17.57 -12.55 12.18
N ALA A 105 -18.63 -11.77 11.97
CA ALA A 105 -19.23 -10.94 13.01
C ALA A 105 -20.21 -11.75 13.88
N ALA A 106 -20.33 -11.42 15.16
CA ALA A 106 -21.34 -12.02 16.03
C ALA A 106 -22.77 -11.61 15.65
N LEU A 107 -22.91 -10.38 15.15
CA LEU A 107 -24.14 -9.84 14.61
C LEU A 107 -23.88 -9.24 13.23
N SER A 108 -24.74 -9.53 12.26
CA SER A 108 -24.66 -8.95 10.93
C SER A 108 -26.04 -8.55 10.41
N ASP A 109 -26.14 -7.37 9.82
CA ASP A 109 -27.33 -6.90 9.12
C ASP A 109 -26.98 -6.31 7.75
N GLN A 110 -27.79 -6.59 6.72
CA GLN A 110 -27.58 -6.12 5.35
C GLN A 110 -28.91 -5.70 4.69
N GLY A 111 -29.16 -4.39 4.63
CA GLY A 111 -30.23 -3.78 3.81
C GLY A 111 -31.56 -3.47 4.52
N GLY A 112 -31.61 -3.49 5.86
CA GLY A 112 -32.85 -3.39 6.66
C GLY A 112 -32.78 -2.38 7.82
N ASN A 113 -33.46 -2.67 8.92
CA ASN A 113 -33.28 -1.97 10.19
C ASN A 113 -32.62 -2.88 11.22
N ILE A 114 -31.60 -2.37 11.91
CA ILE A 114 -30.98 -3.06 13.05
C ILE A 114 -31.32 -2.32 14.35
N SER A 115 -31.93 -3.06 15.29
CA SER A 115 -32.31 -2.58 16.62
C SER A 115 -31.69 -3.47 17.69
N LEU A 116 -30.68 -2.95 18.39
CA LEU A 116 -29.99 -3.68 19.47
C LEU A 116 -30.23 -3.00 20.83
N GLU A 117 -30.68 -3.76 21.82
CA GLU A 117 -30.90 -3.29 23.18
C GLU A 117 -30.29 -4.28 24.18
N ASN A 118 -29.39 -3.82 25.04
CA ASN A 118 -28.77 -4.61 26.11
C ASN A 118 -28.13 -5.92 25.60
N VAL A 119 -27.21 -5.80 24.63
CA VAL A 119 -26.54 -6.94 24.02
C VAL A 119 -25.11 -7.08 24.54
N SER A 120 -24.69 -8.30 24.84
CA SER A 120 -23.30 -8.64 25.18
C SER A 120 -22.70 -9.57 24.15
N ILE A 121 -21.48 -9.27 23.71
CA ILE A 121 -20.73 -10.04 22.71
C ILE A 121 -19.33 -10.29 23.25
N ASP A 122 -18.94 -11.56 23.33
CA ASP A 122 -17.60 -11.95 23.74
C ASP A 122 -17.05 -13.18 23.00
N GLY A 123 -15.76 -13.44 23.18
CA GLY A 123 -15.10 -14.64 22.69
C GLY A 123 -14.24 -14.41 21.44
N THR A 124 -14.29 -15.34 20.50
CA THR A 124 -13.33 -15.44 19.38
C THR A 124 -13.83 -14.85 18.06
N TYR A 125 -14.88 -14.02 18.07
CA TYR A 125 -15.41 -13.42 16.84
C TYR A 125 -14.40 -12.48 16.17
N GLY A 126 -14.38 -12.47 14.84
CA GLY A 126 -13.61 -11.51 14.05
C GLY A 126 -14.17 -10.10 14.12
N GLY A 127 -15.48 -9.96 14.32
CA GLY A 127 -16.15 -8.68 14.55
C GLY A 127 -17.28 -8.77 15.56
N GLY A 128 -17.62 -7.67 16.22
CA GLY A 128 -18.79 -7.62 17.10
C GLY A 128 -20.08 -7.49 16.30
N VAL A 129 -20.30 -6.31 15.70
CA VAL A 129 -21.45 -6.05 14.83
C VAL A 129 -20.97 -5.51 13.49
N PHE A 130 -21.51 -6.06 12.41
CA PHE A 130 -21.35 -5.57 11.05
C PHE A 130 -22.70 -5.11 10.50
N VAL A 131 -22.76 -3.91 9.94
CA VAL A 131 -23.99 -3.35 9.36
C VAL A 131 -23.68 -2.76 8.00
N LEU A 132 -24.52 -3.05 7.02
CA LEU A 132 -24.42 -2.52 5.67
C LEU A 132 -25.81 -2.08 5.17
N ASP A 133 -25.91 -0.90 4.58
CA ASP A 133 -27.12 -0.41 3.91
C ASP A 133 -28.37 -0.35 4.82
N SER A 134 -28.18 -0.08 6.11
CA SER A 134 -29.26 -0.20 7.11
C SER A 134 -29.46 1.05 7.96
N THR A 135 -30.65 1.14 8.58
CA THR A 135 -30.91 2.10 9.65
C THR A 135 -30.53 1.50 11.00
N VAL A 136 -29.74 2.23 11.79
CA VAL A 136 -29.15 1.75 13.04
C VAL A 136 -29.78 2.41 14.25
N ASN A 137 -30.23 1.59 15.21
CA ASN A 137 -30.58 2.00 16.56
C ASN A 137 -29.96 1.03 17.57
N MET A 138 -29.04 1.51 18.42
CA MET A 138 -28.34 0.66 19.37
C MET A 138 -28.25 1.30 20.76
N SER A 139 -28.49 0.49 21.80
CA SER A 139 -28.32 0.92 23.17
C SER A 139 -27.80 -0.20 24.08
N GLY A 140 -26.88 0.15 25.00
CA GLY A 140 -26.43 -0.76 26.05
C GLY A 140 -25.63 -1.96 25.53
N ILE A 141 -24.77 -1.75 24.53
CA ILE A 141 -24.00 -2.82 23.90
C ILE A 141 -22.63 -2.95 24.56
N VAL A 142 -22.23 -4.19 24.88
CA VAL A 142 -20.91 -4.51 25.42
C VAL A 142 -20.22 -5.53 24.51
N ILE A 143 -19.03 -5.18 24.01
CA ILE A 143 -18.24 -6.01 23.11
C ILE A 143 -16.86 -6.20 23.73
N ASP A 144 -16.48 -7.45 23.98
CA ASP A 144 -15.15 -7.84 24.46
C ASP A 144 -14.57 -8.92 23.55
N LEU A 145 -13.81 -8.50 22.55
CA LEU A 145 -13.26 -9.36 21.51
C LEU A 145 -11.74 -9.20 21.40
N PRO A 146 -10.97 -9.82 22.31
CA PRO A 146 -9.51 -9.79 22.26
C PRO A 146 -8.98 -10.33 20.93
N GLY A 147 -8.36 -9.47 20.13
CA GLY A 147 -7.84 -9.82 18.80
C GLY A 147 -8.89 -9.79 17.68
N GLY A 148 -10.12 -9.36 17.95
CA GLY A 148 -11.11 -9.10 16.91
C GLY A 148 -10.68 -7.93 16.02
N LEU A 149 -11.07 -7.93 14.75
CA LEU A 149 -10.73 -6.88 13.79
C LEU A 149 -11.43 -5.56 14.13
N TYR A 150 -12.72 -5.62 14.47
CA TYR A 150 -13.52 -4.44 14.82
C TYR A 150 -14.58 -4.76 15.87
N GLY A 151 -14.89 -3.79 16.72
CA GLY A 151 -16.04 -3.91 17.62
C GLY A 151 -17.34 -3.68 16.87
N LEU A 152 -17.44 -2.52 16.23
CA LEU A 152 -18.55 -2.13 15.37
C LEU A 152 -18.02 -1.68 14.03
N LYS A 153 -18.62 -2.16 12.93
CA LYS A 153 -18.36 -1.68 11.58
C LYS A 153 -19.68 -1.43 10.86
N MET A 154 -19.84 -0.23 10.36
CA MET A 154 -21.06 0.23 9.70
C MET A 154 -20.70 0.94 8.40
N GLU A 155 -21.33 0.56 7.29
CA GLU A 155 -21.10 1.13 5.96
C GLU A 155 -22.45 1.47 5.32
N ASP A 156 -22.55 2.63 4.68
CA ASP A 156 -23.77 3.13 4.02
C ASP A 156 -25.00 3.17 4.95
N VAL A 157 -24.79 3.53 6.22
CA VAL A 157 -25.83 3.48 7.25
C VAL A 157 -26.48 4.81 7.54
N LYS A 158 -27.75 4.76 7.97
CA LYS A 158 -28.41 5.87 8.64
C LYS A 158 -28.44 5.61 10.15
N VAL A 159 -27.63 6.34 10.92
CA VAL A 159 -27.59 6.18 12.37
C VAL A 159 -28.64 7.06 13.03
N SER A 160 -29.66 6.44 13.62
CA SER A 160 -30.68 7.17 14.38
C SER A 160 -30.19 7.51 15.80
N ARG A 161 -29.59 6.53 16.49
CA ARG A 161 -29.01 6.68 17.82
C ARG A 161 -28.07 5.51 18.12
N ILE A 162 -26.92 5.83 18.73
CA ILE A 162 -26.04 4.85 19.37
C ILE A 162 -25.74 5.36 20.78
N ASP A 163 -26.08 4.58 21.80
CA ASP A 163 -25.99 5.01 23.21
C ASP A 163 -25.46 3.92 24.15
N GLY A 164 -24.59 4.27 25.09
CA GLY A 164 -24.15 3.34 26.14
C GLY A 164 -23.35 2.15 25.61
N ILE A 165 -22.41 2.39 24.70
CA ILE A 165 -21.61 1.34 24.05
C ILE A 165 -20.28 1.17 24.78
N ARG A 166 -19.85 -0.08 24.98
CA ARG A 166 -18.51 -0.42 25.49
C ARG A 166 -17.83 -1.41 24.55
N ILE A 167 -16.64 -1.06 24.04
CA ILE A 167 -15.85 -1.91 23.13
C ILE A 167 -14.45 -2.07 23.69
N ASN A 168 -14.00 -3.31 23.86
CA ASN A 168 -12.67 -3.65 24.33
C ASN A 168 -12.03 -4.76 23.48
N GLY A 169 -10.70 -4.71 23.34
CA GLY A 169 -9.89 -5.83 22.88
C GLY A 169 -9.72 -5.95 21.36
N THR A 170 -10.34 -5.08 20.58
CA THR A 170 -10.33 -5.15 19.11
C THR A 170 -9.17 -4.35 18.50
N TYR A 171 -8.85 -4.61 17.22
CA TYR A 171 -7.89 -3.82 16.46
C TYR A 171 -8.43 -2.41 16.19
N GLY A 172 -9.58 -2.30 15.53
CA GLY A 172 -10.37 -1.09 15.41
C GLY A 172 -11.52 -1.07 16.43
N GLY A 173 -11.77 0.05 17.08
CA GLY A 173 -12.90 0.16 18.00
C GLY A 173 -14.24 0.19 17.27
N MET A 174 -14.53 1.33 16.63
CA MET A 174 -15.75 1.57 15.85
C MET A 174 -15.39 2.21 14.51
N ASP A 175 -15.96 1.69 13.43
CA ASP A 175 -15.81 2.16 12.05
C ASP A 175 -17.18 2.56 11.51
N LEU A 176 -17.33 3.83 11.14
CA LEU A 176 -18.55 4.44 10.62
C LEU A 176 -18.22 5.04 9.24
N LYS A 177 -18.65 4.38 8.17
CA LYS A 177 -18.44 4.84 6.80
C LYS A 177 -19.74 5.20 6.12
N ASP A 178 -19.68 6.26 5.32
CA ASP A 178 -20.78 6.76 4.50
C ASP A 178 -22.06 6.97 5.31
N VAL A 179 -21.90 7.53 6.52
CA VAL A 179 -23.01 7.80 7.42
C VAL A 179 -23.92 8.87 6.82
N LEU A 180 -25.18 8.50 6.61
CA LEU A 180 -26.19 9.34 5.98
C LEU A 180 -26.89 10.23 7.00
N GLY A 181 -26.53 11.52 7.00
CA GLY A 181 -27.17 12.56 7.81
C GLY A 181 -26.51 12.78 9.18
N GLU A 182 -27.18 13.54 10.05
CA GLU A 182 -26.70 13.81 11.40
C GLU A 182 -26.85 12.58 12.30
N SER A 183 -25.76 12.20 12.97
CA SER A 183 -25.70 11.02 13.81
C SER A 183 -25.23 11.37 15.22
N ILE A 184 -25.84 10.75 16.22
CA ILE A 184 -25.52 11.00 17.64
C ILE A 184 -24.97 9.72 18.27
N LEU A 185 -23.76 9.82 18.80
CA LEU A 185 -23.09 8.82 19.62
C LEU A 185 -23.01 9.34 21.06
N SER A 186 -23.56 8.63 22.03
CA SER A 186 -23.55 9.03 23.45
C SER A 186 -23.13 7.91 24.41
N ASP A 187 -22.50 8.27 25.55
CA ASP A 187 -21.99 7.34 26.57
C ASP A 187 -21.17 6.18 25.97
N ILE A 188 -20.24 6.51 25.06
CA ILE A 188 -19.39 5.54 24.39
C ILE A 188 -18.06 5.36 25.13
N ARG A 189 -17.62 4.11 25.31
CA ARG A 189 -16.30 3.76 25.84
C ARG A 189 -15.63 2.80 24.88
N ILE A 190 -14.57 3.24 24.22
CA ILE A 190 -13.92 2.48 23.16
C ILE A 190 -12.44 2.31 23.50
N SER A 191 -11.94 1.08 23.38
CA SER A 191 -10.54 0.74 23.51
C SER A 191 -10.13 -0.24 22.42
N GLY A 192 -9.70 0.32 21.27
CA GLY A 192 -9.09 -0.40 20.17
C GLY A 192 -7.57 -0.41 20.29
N SER A 193 -6.89 -1.38 19.67
CA SER A 193 -5.43 -1.49 19.72
C SER A 193 -4.70 -0.66 18.66
N SER A 194 -5.40 -0.21 17.63
CA SER A 194 -4.89 0.70 16.59
C SER A 194 -5.58 2.05 16.66
N TYR A 195 -6.90 2.07 16.46
CA TYR A 195 -7.71 3.28 16.55
C TYR A 195 -8.95 3.09 17.39
N GLY A 196 -9.40 4.17 18.03
CA GLY A 196 -10.66 4.20 18.76
C GLY A 196 -11.85 4.29 17.81
N LEU A 197 -11.94 5.40 17.08
CA LEU A 197 -13.08 5.70 16.21
C LEU A 197 -12.61 6.16 14.83
N LEU A 198 -13.16 5.55 13.78
CA LEU A 198 -12.99 5.97 12.39
C LEU A 198 -14.35 6.45 11.86
N ILE A 199 -14.40 7.68 11.36
CA ILE A 199 -15.60 8.28 10.78
C ILE A 199 -15.25 8.78 9.37
N ASP A 200 -15.82 8.13 8.37
CA ASP A 200 -15.65 8.48 6.97
C ASP A 200 -17.01 8.75 6.32
N GLY A 201 -17.10 9.74 5.43
CA GLY A 201 -18.33 10.04 4.68
C GLY A 201 -18.84 11.46 4.82
N ILE A 202 -20.11 11.67 4.43
CA ILE A 202 -20.71 13.00 4.22
C ILE A 202 -21.52 13.55 5.42
N GLY A 203 -21.94 12.68 6.35
CA GLY A 203 -22.76 13.06 7.50
C GLY A 203 -21.97 13.74 8.61
N ALA A 204 -22.64 14.60 9.39
CA ALA A 204 -22.04 15.15 10.60
C ALA A 204 -22.26 14.20 11.79
N VAL A 205 -21.21 13.95 12.58
CA VAL A 205 -21.28 13.06 13.74
C VAL A 205 -21.06 13.85 15.03
N LEU A 206 -22.05 13.78 15.92
CA LEU A 206 -22.02 14.36 17.24
C LEU A 206 -21.67 13.29 18.28
N ILE A 207 -20.55 13.50 18.97
CA ILE A 207 -20.02 12.59 19.98
C ILE A 207 -20.15 13.24 21.35
N ARG A 208 -20.84 12.55 22.27
CA ARG A 208 -21.13 13.03 23.63
C ARG A 208 -20.72 12.04 24.69
N ASP A 209 -20.18 12.53 25.80
CA ASP A 209 -19.89 11.73 26.99
C ASP A 209 -19.03 10.49 26.66
N ALA A 210 -17.96 10.72 25.89
CA ALA A 210 -17.16 9.66 25.29
C ALA A 210 -15.82 9.47 26.00
N LEU A 211 -15.36 8.23 26.12
CA LEU A 211 -13.99 7.87 26.47
C LEU A 211 -13.39 7.01 25.37
N ILE A 212 -12.38 7.52 24.69
CA ILE A 212 -11.79 6.88 23.51
C ILE A 212 -10.30 6.61 23.76
N ARG A 213 -9.90 5.38 23.47
CA ARG A 213 -8.50 4.94 23.49
C ARG A 213 -8.19 4.18 22.19
N GLY A 214 -7.06 4.53 21.59
CA GLY A 214 -6.51 3.90 20.40
C GLY A 214 -5.02 4.23 20.34
N PRO A 215 -4.12 3.28 20.67
CA PRO A 215 -2.69 3.54 20.81
C PRO A 215 -2.06 4.33 19.66
N SER A 216 -2.53 4.15 18.42
CA SER A 216 -2.11 4.98 17.29
C SER A 216 -3.00 6.22 17.16
N HIS A 217 -4.32 6.06 17.05
CA HIS A 217 -5.24 7.19 16.86
C HIS A 217 -6.45 7.14 17.79
N GLY A 218 -6.81 8.27 18.39
CA GLY A 218 -8.07 8.42 19.12
C GLY A 218 -9.27 8.39 18.17
N ILE A 219 -9.45 9.48 17.43
CA ILE A 219 -10.48 9.63 16.40
C ILE A 219 -9.80 9.98 15.08
N ILE A 220 -10.17 9.28 14.01
CA ILE A 220 -9.83 9.61 12.63
C ILE A 220 -11.14 10.04 11.96
N SER A 221 -11.16 11.21 11.34
CA SER A 221 -12.34 11.67 10.63
C SER A 221 -12.04 12.45 9.35
N SER A 222 -12.74 12.09 8.27
CA SER A 222 -12.86 12.89 7.04
C SER A 222 -14.17 13.68 6.99
N SER A 223 -15.04 13.50 7.99
CA SER A 223 -16.37 14.10 8.11
C SER A 223 -16.40 15.24 9.13
N ALA A 224 -17.48 16.02 9.12
CA ALA A 224 -17.72 17.00 10.17
C ALA A 224 -18.00 16.29 11.51
N ILE A 225 -17.31 16.69 12.58
CA ILE A 225 -17.51 16.14 13.92
C ILE A 225 -17.77 17.24 14.94
N SER A 226 -18.55 16.90 15.96
CA SER A 226 -18.78 17.74 17.14
C SER A 226 -18.50 16.92 18.38
N LEU A 227 -17.68 17.46 19.28
CA LEU A 227 -17.25 16.79 20.50
C LEU A 227 -17.80 17.52 21.72
N ASN A 228 -18.45 16.79 22.62
CA ASN A 228 -18.97 17.33 23.87
C ASN A 228 -18.68 16.38 25.03
N ARG A 229 -17.96 16.86 26.05
CA ARG A 229 -17.48 16.04 27.18
C ARG A 229 -16.78 14.75 26.71
N THR A 230 -15.86 14.88 25.76
CA THR A 230 -15.13 13.75 25.18
C THR A 230 -13.71 13.68 25.72
N ILE A 231 -13.29 12.52 26.21
CA ILE A 231 -11.92 12.27 26.66
C ILE A 231 -11.25 11.31 25.69
N ILE A 232 -10.15 11.75 25.09
CA ILE A 232 -9.26 10.95 24.26
C ILE A 232 -7.95 10.77 25.00
N LYS A 233 -7.49 9.54 25.20
CA LYS A 233 -6.25 9.34 25.95
C LYS A 233 -5.45 8.11 25.59
N ASP A 234 -4.17 8.16 25.94
CA ASP A 234 -3.19 7.08 25.75
C ASP A 234 -3.04 6.73 24.25
N VAL A 235 -2.72 7.75 23.44
CA VAL A 235 -2.73 7.71 21.97
C VAL A 235 -1.45 8.31 21.39
N GLU A 236 -1.08 7.97 20.15
CA GLU A 236 -0.02 8.71 19.44
C GLU A 236 -0.55 10.03 18.91
N VAL A 237 -1.71 9.99 18.24
CA VAL A 237 -2.45 11.14 17.72
C VAL A 237 -3.87 11.15 18.31
N GLY A 238 -4.28 12.27 18.91
CA GLY A 238 -5.62 12.40 19.49
C GLY A 238 -6.72 12.45 18.45
N LEU A 239 -6.67 13.46 17.58
CA LEU A 239 -7.60 13.67 16.47
C LEU A 239 -6.83 13.73 15.16
N LEU A 240 -7.19 12.94 14.17
CA LEU A 240 -6.72 13.07 12.79
C LEU A 240 -7.89 13.53 11.92
N LEU A 241 -7.77 14.71 11.31
CA LEU A 241 -8.83 15.39 10.57
C LEU A 241 -8.41 15.56 9.10
N GLN A 242 -9.19 15.00 8.19
CA GLN A 242 -8.91 14.96 6.75
C GLN A 242 -10.03 15.66 5.95
N GLY A 243 -9.75 16.06 4.70
CA GLY A 243 -10.83 16.32 3.73
C GLY A 243 -11.71 17.57 3.92
N GLY A 244 -11.19 18.70 4.40
CA GLY A 244 -11.96 19.96 4.45
C GLY A 244 -13.07 19.99 5.52
N PHE A 245 -12.85 19.24 6.60
CA PHE A 245 -13.74 19.08 7.74
C PHE A 245 -14.17 20.41 8.39
N VAL A 246 -15.33 20.38 9.07
CA VAL A 246 -15.84 21.46 9.90
C VAL A 246 -16.04 20.91 11.31
N ILE A 247 -15.43 21.55 12.31
CA ILE A 247 -15.73 21.28 13.71
C ILE A 247 -16.63 22.40 14.22
N SER A 248 -17.83 22.05 14.65
CA SER A 248 -18.85 23.01 15.07
C SER A 248 -18.81 23.32 16.56
N GLU A 249 -18.40 22.35 17.39
CA GLU A 249 -18.26 22.49 18.84
C GLU A 249 -17.15 21.56 19.34
N MET A 250 -16.26 22.10 20.17
CA MET A 250 -15.16 21.38 20.81
C MET A 250 -15.24 21.55 22.33
N ASP A 251 -15.65 20.50 23.02
CA ASP A 251 -15.46 20.30 24.44
C ASP A 251 -14.84 18.90 24.64
N ALA A 252 -13.50 18.87 24.60
CA ALA A 252 -12.74 17.63 24.64
C ALA A 252 -11.41 17.76 25.40
N ASP A 253 -11.04 16.70 26.10
CA ASP A 253 -9.74 16.54 26.75
C ASP A 253 -8.89 15.51 25.96
N ILE A 254 -7.71 15.92 25.50
CA ILE A 254 -6.73 15.00 24.88
C ILE A 254 -5.56 14.82 25.83
N ILE A 255 -5.44 13.63 26.41
CA ILE A 255 -4.58 13.34 27.55
C ILE A 255 -3.55 12.27 27.20
N ASN A 256 -2.28 12.51 27.56
CA ASN A 256 -1.18 11.57 27.40
C ASN A 256 -0.99 11.11 25.94
N PHE A 257 -0.91 12.07 25.02
CA PHE A 257 -0.55 11.80 23.63
C PHE A 257 0.97 11.85 23.40
N THR A 258 1.50 11.05 22.47
CA THR A 258 2.95 10.93 22.26
C THR A 258 3.48 11.64 21.01
N ARG A 259 2.64 12.04 20.07
CA ARG A 259 3.06 12.79 18.87
C ARG A 259 2.31 14.10 18.71
N TRP A 260 1.00 14.02 18.48
CA TRP A 260 0.14 15.18 18.21
C TRP A 260 -1.15 15.12 19.01
N GLY A 261 -1.62 16.26 19.51
CA GLY A 261 -2.98 16.35 20.05
C GLY A 261 -4.01 16.25 18.92
N VAL A 262 -3.86 17.12 17.92
CA VAL A 262 -4.68 17.17 16.71
C VAL A 262 -3.76 17.23 15.49
N GLU A 263 -4.08 16.49 14.44
CA GLU A 263 -3.43 16.53 13.14
C GLU A 263 -4.47 16.86 12.07
N VAL A 264 -4.17 17.84 11.22
CA VAL A 264 -5.17 18.49 10.38
C VAL A 264 -4.68 18.66 8.95
N GLU A 265 -5.43 18.14 7.98
CA GLU A 265 -5.19 18.39 6.55
C GLU A 265 -5.68 19.79 6.16
N SER A 266 -4.86 20.81 6.40
CA SER A 266 -5.19 22.20 6.09
C SER A 266 -3.93 23.06 5.92
N TRP A 267 -3.99 23.96 4.94
CA TRP A 267 -3.01 25.06 4.75
C TRP A 267 -3.35 26.33 5.54
N ALA A 268 -4.36 26.26 6.39
CA ALA A 268 -4.76 27.32 7.31
C ALA A 268 -4.89 26.76 8.74
N PRO A 269 -4.50 27.51 9.78
CA PRO A 269 -4.65 27.05 11.15
C PRO A 269 -6.14 26.85 11.49
N PRO A 270 -6.53 25.70 12.05
CA PRO A 270 -7.89 25.46 12.52
C PRO A 270 -8.14 26.26 13.81
N ASP A 271 -9.41 26.55 14.09
CA ASP A 271 -9.81 26.96 15.42
C ASP A 271 -9.88 25.71 16.32
N VAL A 272 -9.02 25.65 17.34
CA VAL A 272 -8.97 24.56 18.34
C VAL A 272 -9.38 25.04 19.72
N ASN A 273 -10.07 26.18 19.81
CA ASN A 273 -10.62 26.68 21.06
C ASN A 273 -11.55 25.64 21.70
N GLY A 274 -11.37 25.38 22.99
CA GLY A 274 -12.19 24.43 23.75
C GLY A 274 -11.61 23.02 23.88
N ILE A 275 -10.45 22.73 23.26
CA ILE A 275 -9.69 21.50 23.55
C ILE A 275 -8.69 21.75 24.68
N VAL A 276 -8.68 20.86 25.67
CA VAL A 276 -7.65 20.82 26.70
C VAL A 276 -6.61 19.76 26.34
N PHE A 277 -5.35 20.20 26.22
CA PHE A 277 -4.22 19.33 25.91
C PHE A 277 -3.41 19.00 27.17
N GLN A 278 -3.14 17.72 27.39
CA GLN A 278 -2.19 17.24 28.40
C GLN A 278 -1.15 16.35 27.73
N ARG A 279 0.00 16.96 27.35
CA ARG A 279 1.08 16.29 26.63
C ARG A 279 1.64 15.09 27.39
N GLY A 280 1.80 13.97 26.69
CA GLY A 280 2.57 12.82 27.16
C GLY A 280 4.07 13.02 26.95
N GLY A 281 4.88 12.09 27.47
CA GLY A 281 6.31 12.08 27.20
C GLY A 281 6.58 11.83 25.70
N GLY A 282 7.26 12.76 25.04
CA GLY A 282 7.61 12.65 23.61
C GLY A 282 6.71 13.44 22.66
N ALA A 283 5.62 14.04 23.15
CA ALA A 283 4.73 14.88 22.34
C ALA A 283 5.49 16.02 21.63
N ILE A 284 5.25 16.19 20.34
CA ILE A 284 5.88 17.23 19.53
C ILE A 284 5.11 18.55 19.71
N SER A 285 3.80 18.56 19.47
CA SER A 285 2.95 19.75 19.63
C SER A 285 1.48 19.39 19.85
N ASP A 286 0.68 20.40 20.19
CA ASP A 286 -0.77 20.24 20.36
C ASP A 286 -1.47 20.07 19.02
N THR A 287 -1.11 20.87 18.00
CA THR A 287 -1.70 20.76 16.66
C THR A 287 -0.64 20.67 15.57
N ALA A 288 -0.77 19.72 14.65
CA ALA A 288 0.01 19.61 13.42
C ALA A 288 -0.84 19.95 12.19
N LEU A 289 -0.25 20.66 11.24
CA LEU A 289 -0.87 21.10 10.00
C LEU A 289 -0.15 20.42 8.85
N TRP A 290 -0.85 19.54 8.13
CA TRP A 290 -0.31 18.89 6.94
C TRP A 290 -1.06 19.30 5.69
N GLY A 291 -0.38 19.21 4.57
CA GLY A 291 -0.90 19.55 3.26
C GLY A 291 -0.14 18.81 2.17
N ARG A 292 -0.69 18.81 0.98
CA ARG A 292 -0.09 18.14 -0.18
C ARG A 292 0.78 19.10 -0.97
N ILE A 293 2.00 18.69 -1.26
CA ILE A 293 2.92 19.32 -2.21
C ILE A 293 3.14 18.38 -3.38
N HIS A 294 3.71 18.90 -4.47
CA HIS A 294 4.08 18.09 -5.62
C HIS A 294 5.59 18.01 -5.74
N VAL A 295 6.14 16.80 -5.77
CA VAL A 295 7.59 16.55 -5.87
C VAL A 295 7.89 15.98 -7.25
N LYS A 296 8.83 16.60 -7.96
CA LYS A 296 9.34 16.12 -9.24
C LYS A 296 10.84 15.95 -9.18
N VAL A 297 11.31 14.88 -9.81
CA VAL A 297 12.73 14.68 -10.09
C VAL A 297 12.95 14.89 -11.57
N ARG A 298 13.92 15.72 -11.95
CA ARG A 298 14.21 16.02 -13.35
C ARG A 298 15.67 15.80 -13.70
N GLY A 299 15.92 15.46 -14.96
CA GLY A 299 17.24 15.49 -15.55
C GLY A 299 17.66 16.93 -15.90
N PRO A 300 18.94 17.13 -16.26
CA PRO A 300 19.43 18.42 -16.75
C PRO A 300 18.71 18.94 -18.00
N ASP A 301 18.12 18.02 -18.77
CA ASP A 301 17.31 18.25 -19.97
C ASP A 301 15.85 18.68 -19.66
N GLY A 302 15.45 18.66 -18.39
CA GLY A 302 14.11 18.99 -17.92
C GLY A 302 13.09 17.84 -18.07
N LEU A 303 13.52 16.62 -18.42
CA LEU A 303 12.66 15.44 -18.46
C LEU A 303 12.50 14.81 -17.06
N ASP A 304 11.34 14.20 -16.79
CA ASP A 304 11.01 13.66 -15.46
C ASP A 304 11.70 12.31 -15.22
N VAL A 305 12.49 12.16 -14.15
CA VAL A 305 13.24 10.93 -13.85
C VAL A 305 12.37 9.92 -13.10
N ASP A 306 11.75 9.01 -13.85
CA ASP A 306 10.94 7.93 -13.28
C ASP A 306 11.82 6.91 -12.54
N GLY A 307 11.42 6.56 -11.31
CA GLY A 307 12.08 5.53 -10.50
C GLY A 307 13.26 6.01 -9.63
N ALA A 308 13.52 7.32 -9.55
CA ALA A 308 14.46 7.88 -8.59
C ALA A 308 14.06 7.52 -7.14
N GLU A 309 15.04 7.10 -6.34
CA GLU A 309 14.87 6.91 -4.90
C GLU A 309 14.78 8.29 -4.25
N LEU A 310 13.68 8.57 -3.54
CA LEU A 310 13.48 9.83 -2.84
C LEU A 310 13.27 9.59 -1.35
N HIS A 311 14.04 10.32 -0.55
CA HIS A 311 13.97 10.33 0.90
C HIS A 311 13.69 11.74 1.38
N LEU A 312 12.58 11.93 2.07
CA LEU A 312 12.14 13.20 2.62
C LEU A 312 12.34 13.19 4.14
N LYS A 313 13.06 14.16 4.68
CA LYS A 313 13.35 14.28 6.12
C LYS A 313 12.96 15.65 6.64
N SER A 314 12.22 15.73 7.74
CA SER A 314 11.87 16.99 8.40
C SER A 314 12.82 17.33 9.55
N ASN A 315 12.84 18.61 9.96
CA ASN A 315 13.51 19.05 11.19
C ASN A 315 12.83 18.56 12.48
N LEU A 316 11.72 17.83 12.36
CA LEU A 316 11.04 17.12 13.47
C LEU A 316 11.42 15.63 13.50
N GLU A 317 12.50 15.24 12.80
CA GLU A 317 12.98 13.86 12.69
C GLU A 317 11.98 12.89 12.03
N MET A 318 10.99 13.42 11.32
CA MET A 318 10.11 12.60 10.47
C MET A 318 10.87 12.27 9.18
N GLU A 319 10.89 10.99 8.81
CA GLU A 319 11.62 10.52 7.64
C GLU A 319 10.76 9.52 6.87
N GLU A 320 10.61 9.74 5.57
CA GLU A 320 9.75 8.94 4.69
C GLU A 320 10.42 8.71 3.33
N SER A 321 10.23 7.52 2.77
CA SER A 321 10.60 7.25 1.37
C SER A 321 9.39 7.55 0.49
N ILE A 322 9.55 8.43 -0.49
CA ILE A 322 8.45 8.94 -1.33
C ILE A 322 8.68 8.58 -2.79
N SER A 323 7.65 8.71 -3.61
CA SER A 323 7.77 8.71 -5.07
C SER A 323 7.57 10.13 -5.61
N SER A 324 8.04 10.39 -6.84
CA SER A 324 7.63 11.57 -7.59
C SER A 324 6.10 11.62 -7.70
N GLY A 325 5.52 12.80 -7.58
CA GLY A 325 4.07 13.03 -7.56
C GLY A 325 3.61 13.81 -6.34
N GLU A 326 2.36 13.59 -5.96
CA GLU A 326 1.74 14.30 -4.84
C GLU A 326 2.13 13.65 -3.50
N VAL A 327 2.64 14.45 -2.57
CA VAL A 327 3.20 14.00 -1.29
C VAL A 327 2.60 14.81 -0.15
N GLY A 328 2.10 14.14 0.88
CA GLY A 328 1.62 14.76 2.11
C GLY A 328 2.77 15.15 3.03
N VAL A 329 2.80 16.40 3.52
CA VAL A 329 3.84 16.89 4.44
C VAL A 329 3.23 17.73 5.54
N VAL A 330 3.72 17.58 6.77
CA VAL A 330 3.44 18.52 7.87
C VAL A 330 4.20 19.81 7.57
N TRP A 331 3.52 20.90 7.24
CA TRP A 331 4.18 22.17 6.88
C TRP A 331 4.36 23.10 8.08
N ALA A 332 3.55 22.93 9.12
CA ALA A 332 3.68 23.66 10.39
C ALA A 332 3.09 22.87 11.56
N PHE A 333 3.44 23.30 12.77
CA PHE A 333 2.76 22.91 14.00
C PHE A 333 2.42 24.15 14.83
N MET A 334 1.45 24.00 15.72
CA MET A 334 0.97 25.07 16.60
C MET A 334 1.03 24.62 18.06
N ASP A 335 1.64 25.46 18.89
CA ASP A 335 1.77 25.25 20.34
C ASP A 335 0.51 25.71 21.11
N HIS A 336 0.48 25.43 22.42
CA HIS A 336 -0.68 25.70 23.29
C HIS A 336 -1.13 27.17 23.30
N ASP A 337 -0.20 28.10 23.07
CA ASP A 337 -0.46 29.54 23.03
C ASP A 337 -0.94 30.04 21.66
N GLY A 338 -1.10 29.13 20.69
CA GLY A 338 -1.50 29.44 19.31
C GLY A 338 -0.34 29.88 18.41
N THR A 339 0.91 29.83 18.88
CA THR A 339 2.08 30.17 18.05
C THR A 339 2.31 29.11 16.98
N ILE A 340 2.45 29.54 15.72
CA ILE A 340 2.69 28.66 14.57
C ILE A 340 4.18 28.61 14.25
N HIS A 341 4.70 27.39 14.13
CA HIS A 341 6.09 27.09 13.80
C HIS A 341 6.16 26.33 12.47
N GLY A 342 6.88 26.89 11.50
CA GLY A 342 7.09 26.23 10.20
C GLY A 342 8.03 25.02 10.31
N VAL A 343 7.73 24.00 9.51
CA VAL A 343 8.55 22.78 9.38
C VAL A 343 9.43 22.89 8.15
N ASN A 344 10.71 22.57 8.31
CA ASN A 344 11.66 22.55 7.20
C ASN A 344 11.95 21.10 6.81
N TYR A 345 12.05 20.87 5.51
CA TYR A 345 12.36 19.58 4.94
C TYR A 345 13.67 19.59 4.18
N THR A 346 14.29 18.43 4.18
CA THR A 346 15.42 18.04 3.37
C THR A 346 14.95 16.89 2.46
N LEU A 347 14.83 17.15 1.16
CA LEU A 347 14.58 16.15 0.14
C LEU A 347 15.92 15.68 -0.41
N HIS A 348 16.20 14.39 -0.26
CA HIS A 348 17.32 13.70 -0.88
C HIS A 348 16.79 12.82 -2.01
N GLY A 349 17.34 12.95 -3.21
CA GLY A 349 16.98 12.11 -4.34
C GLY A 349 18.22 11.46 -4.94
N LYS A 350 18.04 10.24 -5.44
CA LYS A 350 19.11 9.43 -6.01
C LYS A 350 18.65 8.61 -7.20
N TRP A 351 19.49 8.55 -8.23
CA TRP A 351 19.35 7.67 -9.40
C TRP A 351 20.73 7.14 -9.78
N GLY A 352 20.95 5.83 -9.70
CA GLY A 352 22.29 5.25 -9.85
C GLY A 352 23.25 5.81 -8.79
N ASN A 353 24.28 6.52 -9.22
CA ASN A 353 25.25 7.27 -8.41
C ASN A 353 24.97 8.77 -8.40
N ALA A 354 24.03 9.27 -9.21
CA ALA A 354 23.63 10.67 -9.17
C ALA A 354 22.77 10.92 -7.94
N GLU A 355 23.18 11.85 -7.09
CA GLU A 355 22.44 12.22 -5.89
C GLU A 355 22.37 13.73 -5.72
N ARG A 356 21.27 14.21 -5.12
CA ARG A 356 21.11 15.62 -4.78
C ARG A 356 20.27 15.79 -3.54
N THR A 357 20.54 16.87 -2.82
CA THR A 357 19.77 17.27 -1.65
C THR A 357 19.24 18.69 -1.83
N LEU A 358 17.98 18.90 -1.46
CA LEU A 358 17.29 20.19 -1.50
C LEU A 358 16.63 20.46 -0.15
N ASN A 359 16.86 21.64 0.42
CA ASN A 359 16.15 22.10 1.60
C ASN A 359 15.01 23.03 1.19
N PHE A 360 13.83 22.86 1.79
CA PHE A 360 12.68 23.72 1.50
C PHE A 360 11.71 23.79 2.70
N THR A 361 10.88 24.83 2.69
CA THR A 361 9.75 24.98 3.62
C THR A 361 8.47 24.81 2.79
N PRO A 362 7.59 23.85 3.11
CA PRO A 362 6.40 23.63 2.30
C PRO A 362 5.46 24.83 2.34
N VAL A 363 4.89 25.16 1.19
CA VAL A 363 3.81 26.14 1.04
C VAL A 363 2.71 25.54 0.18
N LYS A 364 1.51 26.14 0.25
CA LYS A 364 0.35 25.66 -0.51
C LYS A 364 0.66 25.61 -2.01
N ASP A 365 0.28 24.50 -2.65
CA ASP A 365 0.44 24.25 -4.09
C ASP A 365 1.91 24.31 -4.56
N MET A 366 2.87 24.03 -3.67
CA MET A 366 4.30 24.05 -4.00
C MET A 366 4.68 22.89 -4.92
N ASP A 367 5.34 23.22 -6.03
CA ASP A 367 6.11 22.29 -6.85
C ASP A 367 7.58 22.28 -6.36
N VAL A 368 8.01 21.16 -5.78
CA VAL A 368 9.39 20.91 -5.38
C VAL A 368 10.10 20.16 -6.51
N GLU A 369 10.99 20.85 -7.21
CA GLU A 369 11.78 20.27 -8.29
C GLU A 369 13.20 19.95 -7.83
N LEU A 370 13.58 18.67 -7.89
CA LEU A 370 14.94 18.19 -7.67
C LEU A 370 15.58 17.80 -9.00
N VAL A 371 16.47 18.65 -9.51
CA VAL A 371 17.22 18.34 -10.74
C VAL A 371 18.41 17.45 -10.40
N LEU A 372 18.37 16.17 -10.77
CA LEU A 372 19.52 15.27 -10.61
C LEU A 372 20.59 15.58 -11.66
N PRO A 373 21.88 15.57 -11.29
CA PRO A 373 22.97 15.68 -12.24
C PRO A 373 23.15 14.34 -12.95
N LEU A 374 22.20 13.97 -13.82
CA LEU A 374 22.29 12.74 -14.60
C LEU A 374 23.40 12.85 -15.65
N THR A 375 24.03 11.72 -15.99
CA THR A 375 25.03 11.67 -17.05
C THR A 375 24.49 10.96 -18.27
N ASP A 376 24.65 11.59 -19.43
CA ASP A 376 24.44 10.94 -20.71
C ASP A 376 25.78 10.43 -21.23
N VAL A 377 25.83 9.18 -21.66
CA VAL A 377 27.06 8.55 -22.16
C VAL A 377 26.85 8.11 -23.59
N ARG A 378 27.76 8.51 -24.47
CA ARG A 378 27.66 8.24 -25.91
C ARG A 378 28.95 7.73 -26.51
N ILE A 379 28.82 7.02 -27.63
CA ILE A 379 29.91 6.62 -28.51
C ILE A 379 30.09 7.74 -29.54
N GLU A 380 31.24 8.39 -29.52
CA GLU A 380 31.61 9.44 -30.49
C GLU A 380 32.17 8.84 -31.79
N ASP A 381 32.88 7.71 -31.68
CA ASP A 381 33.52 7.05 -32.81
C ASP A 381 33.79 5.56 -32.49
N LEU A 382 33.69 4.72 -33.53
CA LEU A 382 34.04 3.31 -33.49
C LEU A 382 34.83 2.95 -34.74
N SER A 383 36.04 2.43 -34.54
CA SER A 383 36.88 1.92 -35.62
C SER A 383 37.57 0.62 -35.22
N PHE A 384 38.11 -0.08 -36.21
CA PHE A 384 38.81 -1.35 -36.01
C PHE A 384 40.20 -1.31 -36.66
N VAL A 385 41.23 -1.61 -35.89
CA VAL A 385 42.63 -1.61 -36.34
C VAL A 385 43.38 -2.77 -35.66
N ASP A 386 44.05 -3.59 -36.46
CA ASP A 386 44.98 -4.64 -36.00
C ASP A 386 44.43 -5.59 -34.90
N GLY A 387 43.17 -6.00 -35.00
CA GLY A 387 42.56 -6.92 -34.02
C GLY A 387 41.93 -6.23 -32.79
N GLU A 388 42.00 -4.90 -32.73
CA GLU A 388 41.43 -4.09 -31.65
C GLU A 388 40.28 -3.21 -32.15
N ALA A 389 39.24 -3.09 -31.33
CA ALA A 389 38.23 -2.05 -31.45
C ALA A 389 38.76 -0.79 -30.78
N ILE A 390 38.79 0.31 -31.51
CA ILE A 390 39.08 1.65 -31.00
C ILE A 390 37.75 2.35 -30.83
N VAL A 391 37.36 2.56 -29.57
CA VAL A 391 36.09 3.22 -29.21
C VAL A 391 36.41 4.56 -28.59
N ARG A 392 35.81 5.63 -29.09
CA ARG A 392 35.79 6.92 -28.39
C ARG A 392 34.44 7.07 -27.70
N ILE A 393 34.48 7.24 -26.39
CA ILE A 393 33.29 7.47 -25.57
C ILE A 393 33.35 8.88 -24.97
N GLY A 394 32.19 9.49 -24.78
CA GLY A 394 32.04 10.79 -24.14
C GLY A 394 30.95 10.76 -23.07
N ALA A 395 31.07 11.63 -22.07
CA ALA A 395 30.04 11.86 -21.07
C ALA A 395 29.62 13.34 -21.04
N GLU A 396 28.32 13.61 -21.15
CA GLU A 396 27.74 14.94 -21.00
C GLU A 396 26.79 15.01 -19.79
N GLY A 397 26.66 16.20 -19.20
CA GLY A 397 25.86 16.42 -17.99
C GLY A 397 26.70 16.40 -16.71
N SER A 398 27.04 15.23 -16.20
CA SER A 398 27.78 15.05 -14.94
C SER A 398 28.92 14.03 -15.04
N GLU A 399 29.51 13.63 -13.92
CA GLU A 399 30.54 12.57 -13.88
C GLU A 399 29.86 11.20 -14.03
N ALA A 400 30.20 10.42 -15.06
CA ALA A 400 29.70 9.07 -15.24
C ALA A 400 30.58 8.06 -14.50
N LYS A 401 30.02 7.35 -13.51
CA LYS A 401 30.76 6.31 -12.77
C LYS A 401 30.34 4.92 -13.23
N GLU A 402 31.33 4.03 -13.34
CA GLU A 402 31.14 2.65 -13.80
C GLU A 402 30.50 2.52 -15.21
N VAL A 403 30.88 3.37 -16.15
CA VAL A 403 30.50 3.25 -17.56
C VAL A 403 30.97 1.90 -18.11
N VAL A 404 30.04 1.06 -18.56
CA VAL A 404 30.32 -0.25 -19.14
C VAL A 404 30.34 -0.14 -20.65
N VAL A 405 31.52 -0.34 -21.25
CA VAL A 405 31.70 -0.44 -22.70
C VAL A 405 31.78 -1.91 -23.07
N THR A 406 30.89 -2.37 -23.95
CA THR A 406 30.76 -3.77 -24.36
C THR A 406 30.93 -3.91 -25.86
N ILE A 407 31.71 -4.91 -26.28
CA ILE A 407 32.00 -5.20 -27.68
C ILE A 407 31.43 -6.57 -28.07
N TYR A 408 30.73 -6.58 -29.21
CA TYR A 408 30.25 -7.78 -29.88
C TYR A 408 30.82 -7.85 -31.30
N LEU A 409 31.07 -9.06 -31.77
CA LEU A 409 31.46 -9.33 -33.16
C LEU A 409 30.50 -10.39 -33.70
N ASP A 410 29.82 -10.09 -34.81
CA ASP A 410 28.78 -10.93 -35.43
C ASP A 410 27.72 -11.39 -34.42
N GLY A 411 27.30 -10.47 -33.54
CA GLY A 411 26.34 -10.73 -32.47
C GLY A 411 26.89 -11.54 -31.28
N SER A 412 28.13 -12.00 -31.32
CA SER A 412 28.76 -12.73 -30.21
C SER A 412 29.51 -11.77 -29.27
N TYR A 413 29.24 -11.84 -27.97
CA TYR A 413 29.97 -11.08 -26.95
C TYR A 413 31.47 -11.38 -26.99
N ARG A 414 32.29 -10.33 -26.94
CA ARG A 414 33.76 -10.46 -26.93
C ARG A 414 34.38 -9.93 -25.65
N PHE A 415 34.00 -8.73 -25.25
CA PHE A 415 34.69 -8.03 -24.17
C PHE A 415 33.80 -6.98 -23.52
N ASN A 416 34.05 -6.69 -22.24
CA ASN A 416 33.55 -5.49 -21.59
C ASN A 416 34.63 -4.80 -20.75
N ARG A 417 34.49 -3.49 -20.57
CA ARG A 417 35.38 -2.69 -19.73
C ARG A 417 34.59 -1.66 -18.95
N LYS A 418 34.94 -1.47 -17.68
CA LYS A 418 34.41 -0.39 -16.84
C LYS A 418 35.34 0.81 -16.87
N GLU A 419 34.77 1.99 -17.02
CA GLU A 419 35.49 3.26 -17.00
C GLU A 419 34.74 4.31 -16.17
N ASN A 420 35.47 5.30 -15.67
CA ASN A 420 34.89 6.52 -15.11
C ASN A 420 35.22 7.67 -16.08
N LEU A 421 34.24 8.54 -16.32
CA LEU A 421 34.38 9.72 -17.16
C LEU A 421 34.03 10.96 -16.34
N ALA A 422 34.93 11.94 -16.30
CA ALA A 422 34.63 13.26 -15.77
C ALA A 422 33.65 14.00 -16.71
N THR A 423 33.00 15.05 -16.19
CA THR A 423 32.05 15.85 -16.97
C THR A 423 32.70 16.46 -18.22
N GLY A 424 32.16 16.14 -19.40
CA GLY A 424 32.70 16.60 -20.68
C GLY A 424 34.01 15.89 -21.10
N GLU A 425 34.40 14.81 -20.42
CA GLU A 425 35.57 14.02 -20.80
C GLU A 425 35.24 13.13 -22.00
N GLU A 426 36.11 13.19 -23.02
CA GLU A 426 36.19 12.17 -24.06
C GLU A 426 37.35 11.23 -23.77
N LYS A 427 37.10 9.93 -23.89
CA LYS A 427 38.11 8.89 -23.64
C LYS A 427 38.18 7.91 -24.80
N VAL A 428 39.40 7.63 -25.25
CA VAL A 428 39.65 6.62 -26.29
C VAL A 428 40.08 5.32 -25.62
N LEU A 429 39.36 4.26 -25.92
CA LEU A 429 39.60 2.90 -25.42
C LEU A 429 40.06 2.01 -26.58
N ARG A 430 41.06 1.19 -26.29
CA ARG A 430 41.48 0.08 -27.16
C ARG A 430 41.06 -1.22 -26.51
N LEU A 431 40.20 -1.96 -27.19
CA LEU A 431 39.56 -3.17 -26.67
C LEU A 431 39.88 -4.37 -27.57
N PRO A 432 40.42 -5.47 -27.03
CA PRO A 432 40.78 -6.62 -27.83
C PRO A 432 39.54 -7.36 -28.32
N VAL A 433 39.36 -7.44 -29.65
CA VAL A 433 38.25 -8.19 -30.27
C VAL A 433 38.68 -9.62 -30.59
N GLY A 434 39.97 -9.80 -30.89
CA GLY A 434 40.58 -11.08 -31.25
C GLY A 434 40.72 -11.26 -32.76
N ASN A 435 41.24 -12.42 -33.16
CA ASN A 435 41.42 -12.76 -34.58
C ASN A 435 40.06 -13.00 -35.25
N MET A 436 39.90 -12.42 -36.44
CA MET A 436 38.74 -12.61 -37.32
C MET A 436 39.16 -13.40 -38.55
N ASP A 437 38.26 -14.20 -39.11
CA ASP A 437 38.50 -14.88 -40.38
C ASP A 437 38.40 -13.89 -41.56
N ALA A 438 38.77 -14.31 -42.76
CA ALA A 438 38.57 -13.48 -43.95
C ALA A 438 37.07 -13.37 -44.28
N GLY A 439 36.60 -12.18 -44.60
CA GLY A 439 35.19 -11.92 -44.89
C GLY A 439 34.66 -10.61 -44.31
N THR A 440 33.34 -10.45 -44.41
CA THR A 440 32.60 -9.30 -43.87
C THR A 440 32.09 -9.62 -42.47
N HIS A 441 32.46 -8.79 -41.49
CA HIS A 441 32.06 -8.92 -40.09
C HIS A 441 31.35 -7.66 -39.61
N ILE A 442 30.48 -7.79 -38.61
CA ILE A 442 29.81 -6.67 -37.95
C ILE A 442 30.40 -6.50 -36.55
N LEU A 443 31.05 -5.37 -36.32
CA LEU A 443 31.50 -4.96 -34.98
C LEU A 443 30.45 -4.04 -34.38
N LYS A 444 29.93 -4.43 -33.22
CA LYS A 444 28.96 -3.64 -32.45
C LYS A 444 29.60 -3.23 -31.13
N CYS A 445 29.51 -1.95 -30.81
CA CYS A 445 29.84 -1.41 -29.50
C CYS A 445 28.55 -0.93 -28.83
N GLU A 446 28.41 -1.27 -27.54
CA GLU A 446 27.35 -0.77 -26.68
C GLU A 446 28.01 -0.10 -25.47
N VAL A 447 27.57 1.11 -25.12
CA VAL A 447 27.98 1.80 -23.90
C VAL A 447 26.76 1.96 -23.02
N SER A 448 26.92 1.75 -21.72
CA SER A 448 25.85 1.95 -20.74
C SER A 448 26.41 2.52 -19.44
N SER A 449 25.62 3.31 -18.73
CA SER A 449 25.92 3.74 -17.36
C SER A 449 24.76 3.44 -16.43
N ARG A 450 25.05 3.20 -15.14
CA ARG A 450 24.00 3.16 -14.10
C ARG A 450 23.39 4.54 -13.84
N ASP A 451 24.11 5.58 -14.24
CA ASP A 451 23.70 6.98 -14.12
C ASP A 451 22.94 7.46 -15.37
N GLU A 452 22.82 6.57 -16.38
CA GLU A 452 22.13 6.84 -17.63
C GLU A 452 20.61 6.85 -17.39
N TYR A 453 19.97 7.91 -17.85
CA TYR A 453 18.53 8.06 -17.80
C TYR A 453 17.98 7.98 -19.22
N SER A 454 17.32 6.86 -19.55
CA SER A 454 16.55 6.74 -20.78
C SER A 454 15.14 7.27 -20.54
N GLY A 455 14.93 8.56 -20.75
CA GLY A 455 13.57 9.10 -20.70
C GLY A 455 12.61 8.36 -21.64
N ASN A 456 11.31 8.42 -21.35
CA ASN A 456 10.26 7.79 -22.18
C ASN A 456 10.28 8.27 -23.66
N ASN A 457 11.04 9.32 -23.98
CA ASN A 457 11.48 9.61 -25.34
C ASN A 457 12.83 8.92 -25.61
N ARG A 458 12.80 7.84 -26.39
CA ARG A 458 13.97 7.16 -27.00
C ARG A 458 14.87 8.05 -27.88
N ALA A 459 14.68 9.36 -27.88
CA ALA A 459 15.46 10.31 -28.66
C ALA A 459 16.90 10.50 -28.13
N LEU A 460 17.20 10.12 -26.88
CA LEU A 460 18.55 10.16 -26.32
C LEU A 460 19.38 8.88 -26.57
N MET A 461 18.80 7.85 -27.22
CA MET A 461 19.52 6.61 -27.55
C MET A 461 20.29 6.67 -28.88
N GLU A 462 20.43 7.83 -29.52
CA GLU A 462 20.92 7.85 -30.91
C GLU A 462 22.39 7.41 -31.05
N ASN A 463 23.21 7.39 -29.99
CA ASN A 463 24.64 7.04 -30.08
C ASN A 463 25.22 6.18 -28.94
N ASN A 464 24.42 5.52 -28.10
CA ASN A 464 24.96 4.58 -27.09
C ASN A 464 25.22 3.16 -27.67
N ILE A 465 24.79 2.94 -28.91
CA ILE A 465 25.10 1.75 -29.71
C ILE A 465 25.64 2.21 -31.07
N LEU A 466 26.80 1.71 -31.47
CA LEU A 466 27.37 1.97 -32.79
C LEU A 466 27.80 0.66 -33.44
N GLU A 467 27.47 0.50 -34.72
CA GLU A 467 27.81 -0.67 -35.52
C GLU A 467 28.62 -0.26 -36.75
N ILE A 468 29.71 -0.98 -37.02
CA ILE A 468 30.51 -0.82 -38.24
C ILE A 468 30.69 -2.16 -38.93
N THR A 469 30.78 -2.12 -40.26
CA THR A 469 31.13 -3.27 -41.08
C THR A 469 32.64 -3.30 -41.28
N ILE A 470 33.26 -4.43 -40.98
CA ILE A 470 34.68 -4.67 -41.21
C ILE A 470 34.82 -5.68 -42.35
N GLU A 471 35.60 -5.32 -43.37
CA GLU A 471 36.01 -6.26 -44.42
C GLU A 471 37.46 -6.68 -44.17
N LYS A 472 37.67 -7.97 -43.88
CA LYS A 472 39.00 -8.55 -43.74
C LYS A 472 39.38 -9.29 -45.01
N GLU A 473 40.38 -8.78 -45.72
CA GLU A 473 40.92 -9.44 -46.92
C GLU A 473 41.61 -10.75 -46.56
N GLU A 474 41.49 -11.72 -47.46
CA GLU A 474 42.15 -13.01 -47.37
C GLU A 474 43.67 -12.80 -47.52
N ASP A 475 44.42 -13.24 -46.52
CA ASP A 475 45.87 -13.05 -46.44
C ASP A 475 46.57 -13.90 -47.53
N ARG A 476 46.66 -13.37 -48.76
CA ARG A 476 47.27 -14.03 -49.93
C ARG A 476 48.80 -14.16 -49.85
N GLY A 477 49.39 -13.93 -48.67
CA GLY A 477 50.84 -13.94 -48.44
C GLY A 477 51.47 -15.32 -48.40
N ALA A 478 50.72 -16.39 -48.14
CA ALA A 478 51.28 -17.74 -47.95
C ALA A 478 51.46 -18.55 -49.25
N ASP A 479 50.74 -18.22 -50.33
CA ASP A 479 50.75 -19.01 -51.57
C ASP A 479 51.96 -18.72 -52.50
N LEU A 480 52.65 -17.60 -52.30
CA LEU A 480 53.80 -17.20 -53.13
C LEU A 480 55.09 -17.97 -52.81
N GLU A 481 55.30 -18.39 -51.55
CA GLU A 481 56.46 -19.21 -51.18
C GLU A 481 56.38 -20.64 -51.73
N VAL A 482 55.17 -21.21 -51.80
CA VAL A 482 54.95 -22.57 -52.35
C VAL A 482 55.15 -22.58 -53.87
N LEU A 483 54.72 -21.53 -54.58
CA LEU A 483 54.96 -21.38 -56.02
C LEU A 483 56.45 -21.15 -56.35
N GLY A 484 57.17 -20.41 -55.50
CA GLY A 484 58.62 -20.20 -55.64
C GLY A 484 59.43 -21.50 -55.53
N ILE A 485 59.08 -22.39 -54.61
CA ILE A 485 59.73 -23.70 -54.43
C ILE A 485 59.45 -24.63 -55.61
N LEU A 486 58.23 -24.62 -56.15
CA LEU A 486 57.83 -25.45 -57.31
C LEU A 486 58.55 -25.04 -58.61
N VAL A 487 58.76 -23.74 -58.84
CA VAL A 487 59.49 -23.26 -60.03
C VAL A 487 60.98 -23.60 -59.97
N VAL A 488 61.60 -23.52 -58.78
CA VAL A 488 63.02 -23.88 -58.60
C VAL A 488 63.23 -25.40 -58.75
N ALA A 489 62.29 -26.22 -58.27
CA ALA A 489 62.35 -27.68 -58.44
C ALA A 489 62.23 -28.10 -59.93
N ALA A 490 61.35 -27.45 -60.70
CA ALA A 490 61.19 -27.71 -62.13
C ALA A 490 62.42 -27.29 -62.96
N ALA A 491 63.09 -26.18 -62.58
CA ALA A 491 64.33 -25.72 -63.22
C ALA A 491 65.53 -26.65 -62.93
N LEU A 492 65.62 -27.20 -61.71
CA LEU A 492 66.69 -28.15 -61.36
C LEU A 492 66.51 -29.52 -62.04
N LEU A 493 65.27 -29.99 -62.21
CA LEU A 493 64.96 -31.23 -62.94
C LEU A 493 65.29 -31.13 -64.45
N SER A 494 65.08 -29.96 -65.05
CA SER A 494 65.39 -29.75 -66.47
C SER A 494 66.91 -29.61 -66.74
N ILE A 495 67.69 -29.06 -65.79
CA ILE A 495 69.16 -29.05 -65.86
C ILE A 495 69.75 -30.47 -65.65
N GLY A 496 69.17 -31.27 -64.75
CA GLY A 496 69.56 -32.67 -64.54
C GLY A 496 69.32 -33.56 -65.76
N LEU A 497 68.22 -33.35 -66.49
CA LEU A 497 67.89 -34.13 -67.70
C LEU A 497 68.83 -33.81 -68.88
N VAL A 498 69.23 -32.54 -69.03
CA VAL A 498 70.18 -32.10 -70.08
C VAL A 498 71.61 -32.62 -69.82
N LEU A 499 72.01 -32.75 -68.56
CA LEU A 499 73.31 -33.33 -68.18
C LEU A 499 73.35 -34.86 -68.29
N LEU A 500 72.21 -35.55 -68.16
CA LEU A 500 72.10 -37.00 -68.38
C LEU A 500 72.05 -37.39 -69.86
N LEU A 501 71.51 -36.53 -70.73
CA LEU A 501 71.45 -36.75 -72.19
C LEU A 501 72.75 -36.39 -72.93
N ARG A 502 73.70 -35.67 -72.31
CA ARG A 502 75.03 -35.38 -72.87
C ARG A 502 76.11 -36.42 -72.55
N ARG A 503 75.77 -37.52 -71.87
CA ARG A 503 76.73 -38.58 -71.47
C ARG A 503 76.51 -39.92 -72.16
N LYS A 504 75.62 -39.98 -73.15
CA LYS A 504 75.46 -41.09 -74.11
C LYS A 504 75.20 -40.50 -75.50
N ASP A 505 76.32 -40.29 -76.19
CA ASP A 505 76.55 -40.07 -77.63
C ASP A 505 77.46 -38.87 -77.90
#